data_AF-A0A1X0S1H4-F1
#
_entry.id   AF-A0A1X0S1H4-F1
#
_cell.length_a   1.000
_cell.length_b   1.000
_cell.length_c   1.000
_cell.angle_alpha   90.00
_cell.angle_beta   90.00
_cell.angle_gamma   90.00
#
_symmetry.space_group_name_H-M   'P 1'
#
loop_
_entity.id
_entity.type
_entity.pdbx_description
1 polymer ?
#
loop_
_entity_poly.entity_id
_entity_poly.type
_entity_poly.pdbx_seq_one_letter_code
_entity_poly.pdbx_strand_id
1 'polypeptide(L)'
;MLAAIPRRQKLRYEGDHYTPKWVRYTGHLKEGYCDSCNPGKWLQLKNSAYWYHKQFYHGISSVSGKPFIKPIEQRMGKGDIIEGLCHQCHRFVPACNGKKKNNYMLWYRHAHKVKYEQSHFSHSFTYPALFLFSVIYMINQRQFQKLLLVPVAAVTAVLVVDLHTHIRQ
;
A
#
# COMPACT_ATOMS: atom_id res chain seq x y z
N MET A 1 -29.02 -13.89 -3.23
CA MET A 1 -28.18 -12.72 -3.59
C MET A 1 -27.53 -12.20 -2.32
N LEU A 2 -26.20 -12.13 -2.25
CA LEU A 2 -25.51 -11.54 -1.08
C LEU A 2 -25.89 -10.06 -1.03
N ALA A 3 -26.80 -9.73 -0.11
CA ALA A 3 -27.38 -8.40 -0.05
C ALA A 3 -26.30 -7.36 0.23
N ALA A 4 -26.38 -6.22 -0.46
CA ALA A 4 -25.47 -5.08 -0.33
C ALA A 4 -25.66 -4.31 0.99
N ILE A 5 -26.19 -4.96 2.04
CA ILE A 5 -26.57 -4.33 3.30
C ILE A 5 -25.30 -3.84 3.98
N PRO A 6 -25.17 -2.52 4.24
CA PRO A 6 -24.07 -1.97 5.01
C PRO A 6 -24.06 -2.55 6.43
N ARG A 7 -22.92 -3.06 6.86
CA ARG A 7 -22.67 -3.51 8.22
C ARG A 7 -21.53 -2.72 8.84
N ARG A 8 -21.59 -2.51 10.15
CA ARG A 8 -20.49 -1.84 10.87
C ARG A 8 -19.29 -2.77 11.01
N GLN A 9 -18.10 -2.20 10.88
CA GLN A 9 -16.83 -2.89 11.12
C GLN A 9 -16.15 -2.30 12.36
N LYS A 10 -15.60 -3.16 13.20
CA LYS A 10 -14.77 -2.74 14.35
C LYS A 10 -13.52 -2.02 13.83
N LEU A 11 -13.23 -0.86 14.42
CA LEU A 11 -12.00 -0.11 14.13
C LEU A 11 -10.78 -0.85 14.69
N ARG A 12 -9.60 -0.59 14.11
CA ARG A 12 -8.35 -1.18 14.63
C ARG A 12 -8.05 -0.70 16.05
N TYR A 13 -8.31 0.58 16.31
CA TYR A 13 -8.20 1.25 17.60
C TYR A 13 -9.06 2.53 17.57
N GLU A 14 -9.25 3.18 18.72
CA GLU A 14 -10.04 4.42 18.81
C GLU A 14 -9.37 5.59 18.09
N GLY A 15 -10.12 6.30 17.24
CA GLY A 15 -9.57 7.40 16.44
C GLY A 15 -8.81 6.96 15.17
N ASP A 16 -8.99 5.70 14.73
CA ASP A 16 -8.52 5.27 13.41
C ASP A 16 -9.35 5.94 12.30
N HIS A 17 -8.72 6.83 11.54
CA HIS A 17 -9.32 7.53 10.41
C HIS A 17 -9.19 6.75 9.10
N TYR A 18 -8.40 5.67 9.06
CA TYR A 18 -8.20 4.84 7.88
C TYR A 18 -9.25 3.73 7.80
N THR A 19 -9.53 3.00 8.89
CA THR A 19 -10.43 1.85 8.83
C THR A 19 -11.87 2.27 8.48
N PRO A 20 -12.50 1.67 7.46
CA PRO A 20 -13.88 1.99 7.11
C PRO A 20 -14.83 1.53 8.24
N LYS A 21 -15.63 2.46 8.75
CA LYS A 21 -16.68 2.17 9.76
C LYS A 21 -17.80 1.30 9.20
N TRP A 22 -18.06 1.43 7.90
CA TRP A 22 -19.10 0.68 7.19
C TRP A 22 -18.48 -0.14 6.07
N VAL A 23 -18.87 -1.40 6.00
CA VAL A 23 -18.50 -2.30 4.92
C VAL A 23 -19.74 -2.99 4.37
N ARG A 24 -19.71 -3.37 3.10
CA ARG A 24 -20.75 -4.17 2.45
C ARG A 24 -20.12 -5.27 1.62
N TYR A 25 -20.93 -6.25 1.23
CA TYR A 25 -20.50 -7.47 0.55
C TYR A 25 -19.42 -8.26 1.32
N THR A 26 -18.95 -9.36 0.72
CA THR A 26 -17.94 -10.26 1.27
C THR A 26 -16.95 -10.69 0.19
N GLY A 27 -15.84 -11.32 0.61
CA GLY A 27 -14.84 -11.87 -0.32
C GLY A 27 -14.22 -10.81 -1.24
N HIS A 28 -14.23 -11.08 -2.55
CA HIS A 28 -13.63 -10.21 -3.56
C HIS A 28 -14.41 -8.91 -3.80
N LEU A 29 -15.72 -8.93 -3.55
CA LEU A 29 -16.60 -7.78 -3.73
C LEU A 29 -16.67 -6.90 -2.48
N LYS A 30 -15.91 -7.22 -1.42
CA LYS A 30 -15.95 -6.46 -0.16
C LYS A 30 -15.59 -5.00 -0.42
N GLU A 31 -16.49 -4.12 -0.03
CA GLU A 31 -16.36 -2.67 -0.16
C GLU A 31 -16.42 -1.98 1.19
N GLY A 32 -15.76 -0.84 1.29
CA GLY A 32 -15.71 0.00 2.46
C GLY A 32 -16.13 1.41 2.10
N TYR A 33 -16.85 2.04 3.02
CA TYR A 33 -17.31 3.40 2.86
C TYR A 33 -16.24 4.39 3.30
N CYS A 34 -15.98 5.40 2.47
CA CYS A 34 -15.17 6.55 2.79
C CYS A 34 -16.07 7.68 3.31
N ASP A 35 -15.98 7.96 4.61
CA ASP A 35 -16.70 9.03 5.31
C ASP A 35 -16.05 10.41 5.13
N SER A 36 -14.82 10.47 4.60
CA SER A 36 -14.08 11.71 4.36
C SER A 36 -14.43 12.38 3.02
N CYS A 37 -15.21 11.71 2.16
CA CYS A 37 -15.69 12.24 0.89
C CYS A 37 -17.06 12.91 1.05
N ASN A 38 -17.32 13.94 0.25
CA ASN A 38 -18.65 14.55 0.13
C ASN A 38 -19.06 14.61 -1.36
N PRO A 39 -20.04 13.81 -1.81
CA PRO A 39 -20.73 12.76 -1.07
C PRO A 39 -19.82 11.56 -0.77
N GLY A 40 -20.08 10.82 0.30
CA GLY A 40 -19.26 9.67 0.69
C GLY A 40 -19.25 8.55 -0.36
N LYS A 41 -18.18 7.76 -0.41
CA LYS A 41 -17.89 6.86 -1.54
C LYS A 41 -17.64 5.43 -1.09
N TRP A 42 -18.26 4.46 -1.77
CA TRP A 42 -17.96 3.03 -1.62
C TRP A 42 -16.79 2.65 -2.52
N LEU A 43 -15.79 1.96 -1.95
CA LEU A 43 -14.60 1.54 -2.66
C LEU A 43 -14.24 0.10 -2.30
N GLN A 44 -13.76 -0.65 -3.28
CA GLN A 44 -13.33 -2.02 -3.10
C GLN A 44 -12.08 -2.10 -2.21
N LEU A 45 -12.08 -3.04 -1.27
CA LEU A 45 -10.95 -3.28 -0.37
C LEU A 45 -9.90 -4.16 -1.04
N LYS A 46 -10.34 -5.22 -1.75
CA LYS A 46 -9.43 -6.27 -2.23
C LYS A 46 -8.50 -5.80 -3.35
N ASN A 47 -8.98 -4.93 -4.23
CA ASN A 47 -8.16 -4.34 -5.30
C ASN A 47 -7.34 -3.12 -4.83
N SER A 48 -7.26 -2.87 -3.53
CA SER A 48 -6.59 -1.71 -2.92
C SER A 48 -7.13 -0.33 -3.33
N ALA A 49 -8.28 -0.23 -4.02
CA ALA A 49 -8.86 1.06 -4.40
C ALA A 49 -9.16 1.95 -3.18
N TYR A 50 -9.67 1.35 -2.10
CA TYR A 50 -9.89 2.05 -0.82
C TYR A 50 -8.59 2.63 -0.26
N TRP A 51 -7.49 1.86 -0.31
CA TRP A 51 -6.18 2.28 0.19
C TRP A 51 -5.64 3.49 -0.57
N TYR A 52 -5.57 3.39 -1.91
CA TYR A 52 -5.09 4.47 -2.77
C TYR A 52 -5.89 5.76 -2.56
N HIS A 53 -7.21 5.62 -2.43
CA HIS A 53 -8.09 6.75 -2.21
C HIS A 53 -7.85 7.42 -0.84
N LYS A 54 -7.90 6.68 0.27
CA LYS A 54 -7.65 7.28 1.59
C LYS A 54 -6.27 7.90 1.68
N GLN A 55 -5.26 7.27 1.08
CA GLN A 55 -3.90 7.74 1.20
C GLN A 55 -3.57 8.95 0.32
N PHE A 56 -3.93 8.93 -0.96
CA PHE A 56 -3.52 9.99 -1.90
C PHE A 56 -4.57 11.08 -2.11
N TYR A 57 -5.82 10.82 -1.76
CA TYR A 57 -6.88 11.82 -1.85
C TYR A 57 -7.10 12.51 -0.50
N HIS A 58 -7.16 11.74 0.58
CA HIS A 58 -7.38 12.28 1.94
C HIS A 58 -6.11 12.41 2.77
N GLY A 59 -4.97 11.89 2.31
CA GLY A 59 -3.72 11.99 3.04
C GLY A 59 -3.69 11.14 4.30
N ILE A 60 -4.41 10.03 4.39
CA ILE A 60 -4.48 9.19 5.60
C ILE A 60 -3.62 7.95 5.42
N SER A 61 -2.66 7.72 6.34
CA SER A 61 -1.78 6.56 6.29
C SER A 61 -2.50 5.27 6.69
N SER A 62 -2.30 4.19 5.94
CA SER A 62 -2.84 2.86 6.29
C SER A 62 -2.17 2.20 7.50
N VAL A 63 -0.95 2.62 7.82
CA VAL A 63 -0.18 2.05 8.93
C VAL A 63 -0.60 2.68 10.24
N SER A 64 -0.60 4.01 10.30
CA SER A 64 -0.88 4.76 11.53
C SER A 64 -2.32 5.24 11.66
N GLY A 65 -3.19 4.99 10.67
CA GLY A 65 -4.59 5.41 10.67
C GLY A 65 -4.84 6.89 10.92
N LYS A 66 -3.83 7.73 10.68
CA LYS A 66 -3.80 9.16 10.97
C LYS A 66 -3.47 9.95 9.69
N PRO A 67 -3.94 11.21 9.59
CA PRO A 67 -3.59 12.08 8.46
C PRO A 67 -2.08 12.37 8.44
N PHE A 68 -1.54 12.61 7.24
CA PHE A 68 -0.18 13.06 7.06
C PHE A 68 0.01 14.45 7.65
N ILE A 69 1.21 14.68 8.17
CA ILE A 69 1.61 15.99 8.70
C ILE A 69 1.66 16.98 7.53
N LYS A 70 1.14 18.19 7.78
CA LYS A 70 1.16 19.28 6.80
C LYS A 70 2.60 19.79 6.61
N PRO A 71 2.90 20.47 5.50
CA PRO A 71 4.18 21.14 5.34
C PRO A 71 4.45 22.11 6.50
N ILE A 72 5.70 22.22 6.94
CA ILE A 72 6.11 23.20 7.97
C ILE A 72 5.88 24.62 7.42
N GLU A 73 6.33 24.82 6.18
CA GLU A 73 6.20 26.07 5.45
C GLU A 73 5.68 25.78 4.05
N GLN A 74 5.00 26.75 3.45
CA GLN A 74 4.57 26.70 2.06
C GLN A 74 5.09 27.93 1.33
N ARG A 75 5.55 27.75 0.10
CA ARG A 75 6.00 28.84 -0.77
C ARG A 75 5.47 28.65 -2.18
N MET A 76 5.35 29.75 -2.91
CA MET A 76 5.10 29.67 -4.36
C MET A 76 6.42 29.26 -5.05
N GLY A 77 6.41 28.10 -5.68
CA GLY A 77 7.51 27.60 -6.49
C GLY A 77 7.45 28.09 -7.93
N LYS A 78 8.30 27.51 -8.79
CA LYS A 78 8.29 27.81 -10.23
C LYS A 78 7.03 27.23 -10.89
N GLY A 79 6.42 27.98 -11.80
CA GLY A 79 5.35 27.48 -12.67
C GLY A 79 3.99 27.28 -12.00
N ASP A 80 3.58 28.18 -11.10
CA ASP A 80 2.29 28.12 -10.39
C ASP A 80 2.12 26.83 -9.55
N ILE A 81 3.21 26.28 -9.02
CA ILE A 81 3.18 25.13 -8.12
C ILE A 81 3.47 25.63 -6.71
N ILE A 82 2.63 25.25 -5.74
CA ILE A 82 2.90 25.52 -4.34
C ILE A 82 3.79 24.40 -3.80
N GLU A 83 4.96 24.77 -3.32
CA GLU A 83 5.90 23.87 -2.66
C GLU A 83 5.71 23.91 -1.15
N GLY A 84 5.90 22.78 -0.48
CA GLY A 84 5.88 22.64 0.96
C GLY A 84 7.22 22.17 1.51
N LEU A 85 7.66 22.71 2.64
CA LEU A 85 8.84 22.24 3.37
C LEU A 85 8.50 20.97 4.15
N CYS A 86 9.16 19.87 3.79
CA CYS A 86 8.98 18.59 4.47
C CYS A 86 9.72 18.56 5.81
N HIS A 87 9.01 18.18 6.87
CA HIS A 87 9.57 18.04 8.21
C HIS A 87 10.58 16.90 8.38
N GLN A 88 10.68 16.01 7.39
CA GLN A 88 11.53 14.82 7.44
C GLN A 88 12.80 14.98 6.61
N CYS A 89 12.68 15.43 5.37
CA CYS A 89 13.83 15.61 4.48
C CYS A 89 14.35 17.05 4.45
N HIS A 90 13.66 18.00 5.11
CA HIS A 90 14.00 19.42 5.15
C HIS A 90 14.20 20.06 3.76
N ARG A 91 13.50 19.53 2.75
CA ARG A 91 13.49 20.06 1.39
C ARG A 91 12.10 20.56 1.03
N PHE A 92 12.07 21.57 0.18
CA PHE A 92 10.85 22.02 -0.47
C PHE A 92 10.48 21.04 -1.58
N VAL A 93 9.24 20.56 -1.52
CA VAL A 93 8.70 19.61 -2.49
C VAL A 93 7.33 20.06 -2.99
N PRO A 94 6.92 19.67 -4.19
CA PRO A 94 5.60 20.03 -4.73
C PRO A 94 4.47 19.56 -3.81
N ALA A 95 3.65 20.47 -3.31
CA ALA A 95 2.54 20.17 -2.42
C ALA A 95 1.21 20.14 -3.17
N CYS A 96 0.89 21.22 -3.88
CA CYS A 96 -0.31 21.34 -4.71
C CYS A 96 -0.06 22.22 -5.94
N ASN A 97 -0.93 22.10 -6.93
CA ASN A 97 -0.90 22.94 -8.12
C ASN A 97 -1.71 24.22 -7.86
N GLY A 98 -1.22 25.38 -8.26
CA GLY A 98 -1.81 26.70 -7.98
C GLY A 98 -3.22 26.85 -8.56
N LYS A 99 -3.48 26.22 -9.71
CA LYS A 99 -4.82 26.12 -10.32
C LYS A 99 -5.81 25.27 -9.51
N LYS A 100 -5.33 24.34 -8.67
CA LYS A 100 -6.15 23.42 -7.85
C LYS A 100 -5.58 23.36 -6.42
N LYS A 101 -5.61 24.50 -5.72
CA LYS A 101 -4.99 24.71 -4.40
C LYS A 101 -5.36 23.67 -3.33
N ASN A 102 -6.53 23.03 -3.46
CA ASN A 102 -7.00 22.03 -2.50
C ASN A 102 -6.52 20.59 -2.80
N ASN A 103 -5.83 20.36 -3.92
CA ASN A 103 -5.35 19.03 -4.29
C ASN A 103 -3.91 18.80 -3.80
N TYR A 104 -3.79 18.29 -2.58
CA TYR A 104 -2.54 17.95 -1.92
C TYR A 104 -1.99 16.56 -2.28
N MET A 105 -2.45 15.95 -3.38
CA MET A 105 -2.02 14.61 -3.78
C MET A 105 -0.50 14.50 -3.97
N LEU A 106 0.17 15.55 -4.48
CA LEU A 106 1.61 15.57 -4.65
C LEU A 106 2.32 15.51 -3.30
N TRP A 107 1.85 16.31 -2.33
CA TRP A 107 2.32 16.25 -0.95
C TRP A 107 2.17 14.85 -0.35
N TYR A 108 1.00 14.24 -0.47
CA TYR A 108 0.73 12.94 0.14
C TYR A 108 1.58 11.81 -0.45
N ARG A 109 1.91 11.88 -1.75
CA ARG A 109 2.88 10.95 -2.37
C ARG A 109 4.26 11.08 -1.74
N HIS A 110 4.72 12.31 -1.54
CA HIS A 110 6.00 12.57 -0.89
C HIS A 110 6.00 12.11 0.59
N ALA A 111 5.02 12.56 1.37
CA ALA A 111 4.90 12.23 2.80
C ALA A 111 4.83 10.71 3.04
N HIS A 112 4.13 9.99 2.16
CA HIS A 112 4.16 8.53 2.18
C HIS A 112 5.58 8.00 1.94
N LYS A 113 6.28 8.42 0.88
CA LYS A 113 7.61 7.91 0.54
C LYS A 113 8.64 8.16 1.65
N VAL A 114 8.73 9.39 2.15
CA VAL A 114 9.78 9.75 3.11
C VAL A 114 9.63 9.01 4.43
N LYS A 115 8.39 8.69 4.84
CA LYS A 115 8.13 7.84 6.00
C LYS A 115 8.77 6.46 5.90
N TYR A 116 8.99 5.93 4.70
CA TYR A 116 9.70 4.64 4.50
C TYR A 116 11.21 4.81 4.27
N GLU A 117 11.66 5.99 3.84
CA GLU A 117 13.05 6.22 3.41
C GLU A 117 13.97 6.67 4.56
N GLN A 118 13.40 7.13 5.69
CA GLN A 118 14.17 7.59 6.85
C GLN A 118 14.86 6.50 7.68
N SER A 119 14.60 5.21 7.46
CA SER A 119 15.36 4.15 8.15
C SER A 119 16.77 3.91 7.55
N HIS A 120 17.15 4.62 6.47
CA HIS A 120 18.45 4.45 5.82
C HIS A 120 19.21 5.75 5.49
N PHE A 121 18.62 6.93 5.73
CA PHE A 121 19.23 8.19 5.29
C PHE A 121 19.83 9.00 6.44
N SER A 122 20.82 8.42 7.11
CA SER A 122 21.78 9.17 7.92
C SER A 122 23.21 9.04 7.41
N HIS A 123 23.47 8.66 6.15
CA HIS A 123 24.78 8.83 5.53
C HIS A 123 24.64 9.30 4.07
N SER A 124 24.97 10.57 3.91
CA SER A 124 25.65 11.24 2.80
C SER A 124 25.93 10.45 1.51
N PHE A 125 25.68 11.14 0.38
CA PHE A 125 26.56 11.23 -0.79
C PHE A 125 27.39 9.99 -1.20
N THR A 126 27.21 9.59 -2.47
CA THR A 126 27.95 8.62 -3.30
C THR A 126 27.40 7.18 -3.34
N TYR A 127 27.71 6.50 -4.46
CA TYR A 127 27.34 5.13 -4.90
C TYR A 127 26.12 4.96 -5.83
N PRO A 128 26.34 4.99 -7.17
CA PRO A 128 25.29 4.83 -8.18
C PRO A 128 25.02 3.38 -8.66
N ALA A 129 25.44 2.31 -7.99
CA ALA A 129 25.43 0.96 -8.61
C ALA A 129 24.62 -0.16 -7.93
N LEU A 130 23.96 0.04 -6.78
CA LEU A 130 23.32 -1.06 -6.04
C LEU A 130 21.79 -0.98 -5.90
N PHE A 131 21.15 0.01 -6.51
CA PHE A 131 19.69 0.22 -6.38
C PHE A 131 18.81 -0.75 -7.20
N LEU A 132 19.38 -1.66 -8.00
CA LEU A 132 18.59 -2.60 -8.82
C LEU A 132 18.22 -3.90 -8.08
N PHE A 133 18.84 -4.23 -6.94
CA PHE A 133 18.52 -5.48 -6.24
C PHE A 133 17.32 -5.39 -5.27
N SER A 134 16.93 -4.19 -4.82
CA SER A 134 15.82 -4.04 -3.85
C SER A 134 14.43 -3.95 -4.50
N VAL A 135 14.34 -3.53 -5.77
CA VAL A 135 13.06 -3.39 -6.49
C VAL A 135 12.48 -4.77 -6.88
N ILE A 136 13.32 -5.77 -7.14
CA ILE A 136 12.87 -7.14 -7.46
C ILE A 136 12.31 -7.85 -6.21
N TYR A 137 12.88 -7.60 -5.02
CA TYR A 137 12.47 -8.30 -3.79
C TYR A 137 11.10 -7.83 -3.24
N MET A 138 10.66 -6.62 -3.56
CA MET A 138 9.37 -6.07 -3.08
C MET A 138 8.17 -6.36 -4.00
N ILE A 139 8.38 -6.90 -5.21
CA ILE A 139 7.29 -7.39 -6.06
C ILE A 139 6.89 -8.84 -5.69
N ASN A 140 7.76 -9.56 -4.97
CA ASN A 140 7.57 -10.97 -4.61
C ASN A 140 7.06 -11.19 -3.16
N GLN A 141 6.08 -10.41 -2.72
CA GLN A 141 5.41 -10.61 -1.42
C GLN A 141 3.88 -10.61 -1.52
N ARG A 142 3.31 -10.80 -2.72
CA ARG A 142 1.85 -10.87 -2.94
C ARG A 142 1.32 -12.21 -3.47
N GLN A 143 2.14 -13.24 -3.62
CA GLN A 143 1.68 -14.57 -4.08
C GLN A 143 1.95 -15.74 -3.11
N PHE A 144 2.62 -15.51 -1.98
CA PHE A 144 3.01 -16.59 -1.04
C PHE A 144 1.94 -16.91 0.04
N GLN A 145 0.67 -17.05 -0.36
CA GLN A 145 -0.35 -17.68 0.49
C GLN A 145 -1.29 -18.63 -0.29
N LYS A 146 -0.88 -19.12 -1.46
CA LYS A 146 -1.60 -20.19 -2.17
C LYS A 146 -0.67 -21.31 -2.61
N LEU A 147 0.03 -21.95 -1.66
CA LEU A 147 0.51 -23.32 -1.86
C LEU A 147 0.90 -23.99 -0.53
N LEU A 148 -0.02 -24.02 0.42
CA LEU A 148 0.04 -24.96 1.55
C LEU A 148 -1.34 -25.57 1.64
N LEU A 149 -1.56 -26.64 0.87
CA LEU A 149 -2.55 -27.69 1.06
C LEU A 149 -2.51 -28.62 -0.15
N VAL A 150 -1.47 -29.44 -0.25
CA VAL A 150 -1.55 -30.77 -0.88
C VAL A 150 -0.78 -31.73 0.03
N PRO A 151 -1.40 -32.81 0.52
CA PRO A 151 -0.79 -33.71 1.49
C PRO A 151 0.35 -34.54 0.89
N VAL A 152 1.40 -34.71 1.70
CA VAL A 152 2.60 -35.51 1.47
C VAL A 152 2.24 -37.00 1.52
N ALA A 153 1.80 -37.58 0.40
CA ALA A 153 1.55 -39.03 0.33
C ALA A 153 1.65 -39.65 -1.09
N ALA A 154 2.21 -38.96 -2.09
CA ALA A 154 2.12 -39.44 -3.49
C ALA A 154 3.40 -39.26 -4.34
N VAL A 155 4.61 -39.42 -3.77
CA VAL A 155 5.87 -39.33 -4.57
C VAL A 155 6.85 -40.49 -4.29
N THR A 156 6.41 -41.60 -3.71
CA THR A 156 7.27 -42.80 -3.53
C THR A 156 6.88 -43.97 -4.45
N ALA A 157 6.69 -43.72 -5.75
CA ALA A 157 6.33 -44.80 -6.68
C ALA A 157 6.93 -44.73 -8.10
N VAL A 158 7.91 -43.86 -8.40
CA VAL A 158 8.40 -43.70 -9.80
C VAL A 158 9.91 -43.85 -9.97
N LEU A 159 10.67 -44.34 -8.97
CA LEU A 159 12.12 -44.56 -9.12
C LEU A 159 12.64 -45.91 -8.59
N VAL A 160 11.92 -47.02 -8.81
CA VAL A 160 12.47 -48.39 -8.60
C VAL A 160 11.91 -49.40 -9.62
N VAL A 161 11.82 -49.07 -10.91
CA VAL A 161 11.46 -50.09 -11.94
C VAL A 161 12.50 -50.26 -13.05
N ASP A 162 13.50 -49.38 -13.17
CA ASP A 162 14.53 -49.47 -14.24
C ASP A 162 15.92 -49.90 -13.77
N LEU A 163 16.03 -50.62 -12.65
CA LEU A 163 17.30 -51.23 -12.23
C LEU A 163 17.15 -52.62 -11.59
N HIS A 164 16.20 -53.42 -12.08
CA HIS A 164 16.10 -54.83 -11.68
C HIS A 164 15.66 -55.78 -12.81
N THR A 165 16.11 -55.52 -14.04
CA THR A 165 16.02 -56.43 -15.20
C THR A 165 17.40 -56.74 -15.79
N HIS A 166 18.44 -56.78 -14.96
CA HIS A 166 19.77 -57.22 -15.40
C HIS A 166 20.52 -58.14 -14.42
N ILE A 167 19.80 -58.83 -13.52
CA ILE A 167 20.35 -59.95 -12.74
C ILE A 167 19.24 -60.97 -12.49
N ARG A 168 18.96 -61.82 -13.49
CA ARG A 168 18.66 -63.27 -13.39
C ARG A 168 18.10 -63.76 -14.73
N GLN A 169 18.94 -64.57 -15.40
CA GLN A 169 18.66 -65.47 -16.53
C GLN A 169 18.51 -64.83 -17.91
#